data_AF-A0A2U3LM52-F1
#
_entry.id   AF-A0A2U3LM52-F1
#
_cell.length_a   1.000
_cell.length_b   1.000
_cell.length_c   1.000
_cell.angle_alpha   90.00
_cell.angle_beta   90.00
_cell.angle_gamma   90.00
#
_symmetry.space_group_name_H-M   'P 1'
#
loop_
_entity.id
_entity.type
_entity.pdbx_description
1 polymer ?
#
loop_
_entity_poly.entity_id
_entity_poly.type
_entity_poly.pdbx_seq_one_letter_code
_entity_poly.pdbx_strand_id
1 'polypeptide(L)'
;MDPDQPLKPLIDNIVNGNILGVVATVGCNNAKVTQDLINVELVKELVKNNVLVVATGCSAHALAKAGLMNSEGTETYAGEGLKAVLTAVGMAAGLGAPLPPVLHMGSCVDNSRIGDLVTAIAAYLNVDSALLPVAASAPELQHEKALSIGTWAVTMGLTTHLGVVPPVLGSKTVTDLLTHGLSDVIGGKFYVETDPLKAAQGLLEDIRAKRKKLGLPI
;
A
#
# COMPACT_ATOMS: atom_id res chain seq x y z
N MET A 1 10.23 20.54 0.73
CA MET A 1 11.24 19.84 -0.08
C MET A 1 12.58 19.97 0.63
N ASP A 2 13.38 18.92 0.63
CA ASP A 2 14.73 18.92 1.19
C ASP A 2 15.67 18.32 0.12
N PRO A 3 16.47 19.16 -0.58
CA PRO A 3 17.35 18.69 -1.65
C PRO A 3 18.45 17.74 -1.17
N ASP A 4 18.92 17.90 0.07
CA ASP A 4 20.01 17.12 0.63
C ASP A 4 19.50 15.79 1.21
N GLN A 5 18.26 15.78 1.70
CA GLN A 5 17.59 14.60 2.27
C GLN A 5 16.18 14.42 1.70
N PRO A 6 16.03 13.95 0.45
CA PRO A 6 14.75 13.91 -0.25
C PRO A 6 13.69 12.99 0.39
N LEU A 7 14.10 12.01 1.21
CA LEU A 7 13.19 11.14 1.96
C LEU A 7 12.63 11.81 3.23
N LYS A 8 13.35 12.81 3.78
CA LYS A 8 12.99 13.42 5.05
C LYS A 8 11.57 14.00 5.06
N PRO A 9 11.12 14.76 4.03
CA PRO A 9 9.76 15.29 4.02
C PRO A 9 8.67 14.21 4.02
N LEU A 10 8.89 13.07 3.36
CA LEU A 10 7.95 11.96 3.39
C LEU A 10 7.87 11.36 4.80
N ILE A 11 9.03 11.12 5.41
CA ILE A 11 9.15 10.51 6.73
C ILE A 11 8.54 11.43 7.80
N ASP A 12 8.83 12.73 7.76
CA ASP A 12 8.25 13.71 8.70
C ASP A 12 6.71 13.68 8.65
N ASN A 13 6.13 13.53 7.45
CA ASN A 13 4.68 13.43 7.28
C ASN A 13 4.09 12.08 7.70
N ILE A 14 4.88 11.01 7.67
CA ILE A 14 4.48 9.74 8.30
C ILE A 14 4.51 9.89 9.83
N VAL A 15 5.58 10.46 10.38
CA VAL A 15 5.77 10.63 11.82
C VAL A 15 4.68 11.53 12.42
N ASN A 16 4.36 12.65 11.78
CA ASN A 16 3.36 13.59 12.27
C ASN A 16 1.89 13.15 12.05
N GLY A 17 1.66 12.10 11.25
CA GLY A 17 0.34 11.53 10.99
C GLY A 17 -0.42 12.12 9.80
N ASN A 18 0.14 13.10 9.07
CA ASN A 18 -0.44 13.57 7.82
C ASN A 18 -0.54 12.44 6.77
N ILE A 19 0.44 11.53 6.79
CA ILE A 19 0.37 10.24 6.10
C ILE A 19 0.29 9.16 7.18
N LEU A 20 -0.82 8.42 7.21
CA LEU A 20 -1.00 7.33 8.17
C LEU A 20 -0.01 6.19 7.88
N GLY A 21 0.16 5.84 6.62
CA GLY A 21 1.08 4.81 6.15
C GLY A 21 1.10 4.74 4.64
N VAL A 22 1.78 3.74 4.10
CA VAL A 22 1.87 3.53 2.64
C VAL A 22 1.32 2.17 2.26
N VAL A 23 0.46 2.10 1.25
CA VAL A 23 -0.02 0.83 0.70
C VAL A 23 0.34 0.73 -0.78
N ALA A 24 1.00 -0.37 -1.14
CA ALA A 24 1.24 -0.74 -2.52
C ALA A 24 0.07 -1.58 -3.05
N THR A 25 -0.63 -1.12 -4.09
CA THR A 25 -1.65 -1.92 -4.79
C THR A 25 -1.11 -2.44 -6.13
N VAL A 26 -1.13 -3.75 -6.29
CA VAL A 26 -0.44 -4.44 -7.39
C VAL A 26 -1.33 -5.51 -8.01
N GLY A 27 -0.90 -6.06 -9.15
CA GLY A 27 -1.48 -7.28 -9.69
C GLY A 27 -2.47 -7.06 -10.83
N CYS A 28 -3.43 -7.96 -10.92
CA CYS A 28 -4.30 -8.20 -12.08
C CYS A 28 -5.75 -7.75 -11.80
N ASN A 29 -6.64 -7.98 -12.77
CA ASN A 29 -8.05 -8.26 -12.49
C ASN A 29 -8.27 -9.79 -12.44
N ASN A 30 -9.35 -10.23 -11.80
CA ASN A 30 -9.76 -11.64 -11.74
C ASN A 30 -11.21 -11.79 -12.16
N ALA A 31 -11.51 -12.71 -13.08
CA ALA A 31 -12.86 -12.94 -13.60
C ALA A 31 -13.89 -13.44 -12.55
N LYS A 32 -13.43 -13.84 -11.36
CA LYS A 32 -14.31 -14.16 -10.21
C LYS A 32 -14.89 -12.92 -9.54
N VAL A 33 -14.37 -11.74 -9.86
CA VAL A 33 -14.71 -10.46 -9.24
C VAL A 33 -15.20 -9.52 -10.33
N THR A 34 -16.17 -8.65 -10.02
CA THR A 34 -16.52 -7.53 -10.90
C THR A 34 -15.27 -6.69 -11.16
N GLN A 35 -14.89 -6.54 -12.42
CA GLN A 35 -13.65 -5.88 -12.80
C GLN A 35 -13.49 -4.51 -12.11
N ASP A 36 -12.31 -4.28 -11.54
CA ASP A 36 -11.88 -3.04 -10.87
C ASP A 36 -12.56 -2.73 -9.53
N LEU A 37 -13.62 -3.47 -9.14
CA LEU A 37 -14.41 -3.17 -7.96
C LEU A 37 -13.56 -3.14 -6.69
N ILE A 38 -12.76 -4.20 -6.45
CA ILE A 38 -11.98 -4.29 -5.21
C ILE A 38 -10.81 -3.31 -5.28
N ASN A 39 -10.15 -3.17 -6.43
CA ASN A 39 -9.08 -2.17 -6.59
C ASN A 39 -9.55 -0.76 -6.22
N VAL A 40 -10.67 -0.31 -6.78
CA VAL A 40 -11.16 1.06 -6.64
C VAL A 40 -11.70 1.34 -5.24
N GLU A 41 -12.58 0.48 -4.72
CA GLU A 41 -13.24 0.74 -3.44
C GLU A 41 -12.28 0.61 -2.25
N LEU A 42 -11.33 -0.33 -2.30
CA LEU A 42 -10.26 -0.43 -1.31
C LEU A 42 -9.41 0.84 -1.29
N VAL A 43 -8.98 1.33 -2.46
CA VAL A 43 -8.08 2.50 -2.53
C VAL A 43 -8.79 3.78 -2.11
N LYS A 44 -10.05 3.99 -2.50
CA LYS A 44 -10.83 5.15 -2.02
C LYS A 44 -10.89 5.19 -0.49
N GLU A 45 -11.13 4.05 0.15
CA GLU A 45 -11.17 3.99 1.62
C GLU A 45 -9.79 4.25 2.23
N LEU A 46 -8.70 3.75 1.64
CA LEU A 46 -7.34 4.01 2.11
C LEU A 46 -6.95 5.49 2.01
N VAL A 47 -7.12 6.12 0.84
CA VAL A 47 -6.71 7.53 0.64
C VAL A 47 -7.54 8.49 1.48
N LYS A 48 -8.83 8.18 1.70
CA LYS A 48 -9.71 8.90 2.63
C LYS A 48 -9.18 8.86 4.07
N ASN A 49 -8.52 7.77 4.46
CA ASN A 49 -7.89 7.58 5.76
C ASN A 49 -6.40 7.99 5.78
N ASN A 50 -6.00 8.92 4.90
CA ASN A 50 -4.65 9.48 4.81
C ASN A 50 -3.54 8.46 4.49
N VAL A 51 -3.85 7.34 3.84
CA VAL A 51 -2.83 6.39 3.37
C VAL A 51 -2.32 6.84 2.01
N LEU A 52 -1.00 6.99 1.88
CA LEU A 52 -0.37 7.20 0.59
C LEU A 52 -0.42 5.88 -0.20
N VAL A 53 -0.99 5.90 -1.40
CA VAL A 53 -1.09 4.70 -2.24
C VAL A 53 -0.12 4.80 -3.41
N VAL A 54 0.65 3.74 -3.62
CA VAL A 54 1.47 3.54 -4.81
C VAL A 54 0.94 2.35 -5.59
N ALA A 55 0.95 2.41 -6.92
CA ALA A 55 0.31 1.38 -7.74
C ALA A 55 1.15 0.94 -8.95
N THR A 56 1.07 -0.35 -9.26
CA THR A 56 1.68 -0.95 -10.46
C THR A 56 0.70 -1.86 -11.21
N GLY A 57 1.05 -2.19 -12.45
CA GLY A 57 0.35 -3.21 -13.24
C GLY A 57 -1.12 -2.87 -13.52
N CYS A 58 -1.98 -3.88 -13.57
CA CYS A 58 -3.41 -3.67 -13.88
C CYS A 58 -4.13 -2.92 -12.75
N SER A 59 -3.67 -3.04 -11.50
CA SER A 59 -4.20 -2.24 -10.39
C SER A 59 -4.04 -0.73 -10.67
N ALA A 60 -2.87 -0.31 -11.15
CA ALA A 60 -2.66 1.07 -11.57
C ALA A 60 -3.63 1.51 -12.68
N HIS A 61 -3.88 0.66 -13.68
CA HIS A 61 -4.84 0.97 -14.74
C HIS A 61 -6.28 1.09 -14.22
N ALA A 62 -6.71 0.20 -13.30
CA ALA A 62 -8.02 0.26 -12.67
C ALA A 62 -8.24 1.61 -11.97
N LEU A 63 -7.23 2.04 -11.20
CA LEU A 63 -7.26 3.30 -10.45
C LEU A 63 -7.20 4.53 -11.38
N ALA A 64 -6.40 4.47 -12.45
CA ALA A 64 -6.38 5.52 -13.46
C ALA A 64 -7.73 5.72 -14.14
N LYS A 65 -8.38 4.63 -14.59
CA LYS A 65 -9.72 4.64 -15.20
C LYS A 65 -10.79 5.20 -14.25
N ALA A 66 -10.59 5.01 -12.94
CA ALA A 66 -11.49 5.50 -11.90
C ALA A 66 -11.20 6.95 -11.43
N GLY A 67 -10.24 7.65 -12.05
CA GLY A 67 -9.94 9.05 -11.72
C GLY A 67 -9.05 9.23 -10.48
N LEU A 68 -8.42 8.18 -9.96
CA LEU A 68 -7.53 8.25 -8.79
C LEU A 68 -6.08 8.63 -9.15
N MET A 69 -5.79 8.90 -10.41
CA MET A 69 -4.47 9.30 -10.90
C MET A 69 -4.46 10.71 -11.53
N ASN A 70 -5.29 11.61 -10.99
CA ASN A 70 -5.29 13.03 -11.34
C ASN A 70 -5.47 13.90 -10.07
N SER A 71 -5.26 15.22 -10.19
CA SER A 71 -5.37 16.15 -9.06
C SER A 71 -6.80 16.27 -8.50
N GLU A 72 -7.83 16.14 -9.34
CA GLU A 72 -9.23 16.13 -8.90
C GLU A 72 -9.54 14.94 -7.98
N GLY A 73 -8.89 13.80 -8.22
CA GLY A 73 -8.97 12.64 -7.34
C GLY A 73 -8.44 12.94 -5.94
N THR A 74 -7.38 13.76 -5.81
CA THR A 74 -6.87 14.19 -4.49
C THR A 74 -7.90 15.05 -3.79
N GLU A 75 -8.50 16.01 -4.49
CA GLU A 75 -9.51 16.88 -3.91
C GLU A 75 -10.76 16.11 -3.46
N THR A 76 -11.15 15.12 -4.24
CA THR A 76 -12.39 14.34 -4.03
C THR A 76 -12.26 13.25 -2.98
N TYR A 77 -11.13 12.51 -2.97
CA TYR A 77 -11.03 11.26 -2.22
C TYR A 77 -10.04 11.30 -1.06
N ALA A 78 -8.99 12.12 -1.13
CA ALA A 78 -7.95 12.10 -0.11
C ALA A 78 -8.45 12.76 1.19
N GLY A 79 -8.09 12.15 2.32
CA GLY A 79 -8.21 12.79 3.62
C GLY A 79 -7.34 14.04 3.73
N GLU A 80 -7.67 14.93 4.66
CA GLU A 80 -7.06 16.26 4.79
C GLU A 80 -5.53 16.21 4.95
N GLY A 81 -5.00 15.23 5.70
CA GLY A 81 -3.56 15.08 5.92
C GLY A 81 -2.83 14.72 4.63
N LEU A 82 -3.32 13.71 3.92
CA LEU A 82 -2.72 13.28 2.66
C LEU A 82 -2.87 14.37 1.59
N LYS A 83 -4.05 15.00 1.51
CA LYS A 83 -4.32 16.11 0.61
C LYS A 83 -3.31 17.24 0.82
N ALA A 84 -3.09 17.67 2.06
CA ALA A 84 -2.12 18.72 2.38
C ALA A 84 -0.70 18.37 1.89
N VAL A 85 -0.26 17.13 2.08
CA VAL A 85 1.06 16.68 1.62
C VAL A 85 1.17 16.68 0.11
N LEU A 86 0.18 16.10 -0.59
CA LEU A 86 0.17 16.05 -2.05
C LEU A 86 0.10 17.45 -2.68
N THR A 87 -0.66 18.37 -2.07
CA THR A 87 -0.69 19.80 -2.45
C THR A 87 0.66 20.45 -2.26
N ALA A 88 1.29 20.29 -1.09
CA ALA A 88 2.59 20.89 -0.80
C ALA A 88 3.66 20.42 -1.79
N VAL A 89 3.70 19.13 -2.12
CA VAL A 89 4.65 18.58 -3.09
C VAL A 89 4.36 19.08 -4.50
N GLY A 90 3.09 19.07 -4.93
CA GLY A 90 2.69 19.54 -6.26
C GLY A 90 3.01 21.03 -6.48
N MET A 91 2.77 21.87 -5.47
CA MET A 91 3.13 23.29 -5.51
C MET A 91 4.65 23.49 -5.56
N ALA A 92 5.40 22.76 -4.74
CA ALA A 92 6.87 22.85 -4.72
C ALA A 92 7.50 22.36 -6.04
N ALA A 93 6.85 21.43 -6.74
CA ALA A 93 7.25 20.96 -8.07
C ALA A 93 6.81 21.90 -9.21
N GLY A 94 6.11 23.00 -8.92
CA GLY A 94 5.67 23.98 -9.91
C GLY A 94 4.46 23.54 -10.74
N LEU A 95 3.68 22.54 -10.28
CA LEU A 95 2.52 22.03 -11.02
C LEU A 95 1.27 22.91 -10.86
N GLY A 96 1.23 23.79 -9.85
CA GLY A 96 0.06 24.63 -9.55
C GLY A 96 -1.18 23.85 -9.07
N ALA A 97 -1.02 22.56 -8.77
CA ALA A 97 -2.06 21.63 -8.35
C ALA A 97 -1.45 20.53 -7.47
N PRO A 98 -2.25 19.80 -6.66
CA PRO A 98 -1.75 18.65 -5.92
C PRO A 98 -1.29 17.52 -6.85
N LEU A 99 -0.34 16.72 -6.36
CA LEU A 99 -0.09 15.39 -6.91
C LEU A 99 -1.35 14.50 -6.82
N PRO A 100 -1.49 13.47 -7.67
CA PRO A 100 -2.61 12.53 -7.59
C PRO A 100 -2.58 11.71 -6.28
N PRO A 101 -3.74 11.21 -5.82
CA PRO A 101 -3.83 10.46 -4.55
C PRO A 101 -3.22 9.06 -4.66
N VAL A 102 -3.02 8.57 -5.89
CA VAL A 102 -2.29 7.35 -6.20
C VAL A 102 -1.09 7.69 -7.09
N LEU A 103 0.10 7.23 -6.68
CA LEU A 103 1.33 7.39 -7.46
C LEU A 103 1.60 6.13 -8.27
N HIS A 104 1.56 6.25 -9.60
CA HIS A 104 1.85 5.13 -10.49
C HIS A 104 3.36 4.86 -10.58
N MET A 105 3.79 3.68 -10.14
CA MET A 105 5.20 3.27 -10.15
C MET A 105 5.57 2.33 -11.30
N GLY A 106 4.70 2.15 -12.30
CA GLY A 106 4.98 1.41 -13.53
C GLY A 106 4.39 0.00 -13.62
N SER A 107 5.06 -0.86 -14.38
CA SER A 107 4.63 -2.23 -14.70
C SER A 107 4.78 -3.21 -13.53
N CYS A 108 4.36 -4.47 -13.70
CA CYS A 108 4.47 -5.47 -12.63
C CYS A 108 5.93 -5.76 -12.20
N VAL A 109 6.93 -5.58 -13.08
CA VAL A 109 8.34 -5.76 -12.70
C VAL A 109 8.87 -4.54 -11.94
N ASP A 110 8.22 -3.39 -12.10
CA ASP A 110 8.53 -2.17 -11.36
C ASP A 110 8.05 -2.20 -9.90
N ASN A 111 7.42 -3.29 -9.45
CA ASN A 111 7.27 -3.55 -8.02
C ASN A 111 8.64 -3.63 -7.29
N SER A 112 9.72 -3.90 -8.02
CA SER A 112 11.09 -3.73 -7.51
C SER A 112 11.35 -2.31 -6.99
N ARG A 113 10.83 -1.27 -7.63
CA ARG A 113 10.96 0.14 -7.18
C ARG A 113 10.27 0.38 -5.84
N ILE A 114 9.17 -0.34 -5.58
CA ILE A 114 8.50 -0.32 -4.28
C ILE A 114 9.40 -0.96 -3.23
N GLY A 115 10.02 -2.10 -3.57
CA GLY A 115 11.04 -2.74 -2.73
C GLY A 115 12.22 -1.82 -2.41
N ASP A 116 12.74 -1.10 -3.42
CA ASP A 116 13.81 -0.11 -3.27
C ASP A 116 13.39 1.01 -2.30
N LEU A 117 12.18 1.55 -2.47
CA LEU A 117 11.66 2.62 -1.60
C LEU A 117 11.49 2.16 -0.15
N VAL A 118 10.91 0.98 0.06
CA VAL A 118 10.76 0.39 1.40
C VAL A 118 12.14 0.19 2.05
N THR A 119 13.10 -0.34 1.29
CA THR A 119 14.47 -0.55 1.76
C THR A 119 15.17 0.77 2.10
N ALA A 120 15.01 1.80 1.26
CA ALA A 120 15.60 3.11 1.50
C ALA A 120 15.01 3.80 2.73
N ILE A 121 13.69 3.69 2.97
CA ILE A 121 13.05 4.23 4.17
C ILE A 121 13.52 3.48 5.43
N ALA A 122 13.56 2.14 5.38
CA ALA A 122 14.04 1.30 6.48
C ALA A 122 15.48 1.67 6.87
N ALA A 123 16.37 1.79 5.86
CA ALA A 123 17.76 2.19 6.07
C ALA A 123 17.89 3.60 6.63
N TYR A 124 17.12 4.56 6.12
CA TYR A 124 17.13 5.94 6.62
C TYR A 124 16.69 6.00 8.10
N LEU A 125 15.69 5.21 8.49
CA LEU A 125 15.18 5.13 9.85
C LEU A 125 16.00 4.20 10.76
N ASN A 126 16.96 3.46 10.21
CA ASN A 126 17.72 2.42 10.90
C ASN A 126 16.83 1.40 11.63
N VAL A 127 15.78 0.93 10.94
CA VAL A 127 14.84 -0.09 11.43
C VAL A 127 14.66 -1.20 10.40
N ASP A 128 14.14 -2.35 10.84
CA ASP A 128 13.70 -3.41 9.93
C ASP A 128 12.46 -2.98 9.14
N SER A 129 12.33 -3.40 7.88
CA SER A 129 11.16 -3.11 7.03
C SER A 129 9.86 -3.65 7.62
N ALA A 130 9.90 -4.71 8.42
CA ALA A 130 8.74 -5.26 9.13
C ALA A 130 8.11 -4.27 10.13
N LEU A 131 8.88 -3.31 10.63
CA LEU A 131 8.38 -2.28 11.56
C LEU A 131 7.73 -1.09 10.84
N LEU A 132 8.01 -0.90 9.56
CA LEU A 132 7.50 0.26 8.81
C LEU A 132 5.98 0.19 8.68
N PRO A 133 5.25 1.31 8.80
CA PRO A 133 3.80 1.39 8.62
C PRO A 133 3.42 1.29 7.12
N VAL A 134 3.83 0.20 6.48
CA VAL A 134 3.63 -0.09 5.07
C VAL A 134 3.06 -1.48 4.88
N ALA A 135 2.24 -1.63 3.83
CA ALA A 135 1.61 -2.89 3.46
C ALA A 135 1.47 -3.03 1.94
N ALA A 136 1.21 -4.25 1.49
CA ALA A 136 0.93 -4.55 0.08
C ALA A 136 -0.49 -5.10 -0.08
N SER A 137 -1.03 -5.00 -1.29
CA SER A 137 -2.35 -5.48 -1.64
C SER A 137 -2.38 -5.95 -3.08
N ALA A 138 -2.86 -7.17 -3.31
CA ALA A 138 -3.22 -7.70 -4.62
C ALA A 138 -4.74 -7.94 -4.66
N PRO A 139 -5.56 -6.89 -4.91
CA PRO A 139 -7.01 -6.93 -4.71
C PRO A 139 -7.71 -7.96 -5.60
N GLU A 140 -7.24 -8.13 -6.82
CA GLU A 140 -7.88 -8.98 -7.83
C GLU A 140 -6.85 -9.92 -8.49
N LEU A 141 -6.00 -10.56 -7.67
CA LEU A 141 -4.91 -11.41 -8.17
C LEU A 141 -5.42 -12.52 -9.10
N GLN A 142 -4.66 -12.85 -10.15
CA GLN A 142 -5.00 -13.93 -11.09
C GLN A 142 -3.77 -14.73 -11.51
N HIS A 143 -2.74 -14.06 -12.02
CA HIS A 143 -1.54 -14.72 -12.55
C HIS A 143 -0.60 -15.19 -11.43
N GLU A 144 0.10 -16.30 -11.64
CA GLU A 144 1.14 -16.81 -10.72
C GLU A 144 2.23 -15.78 -10.36
N LYS A 145 2.47 -14.80 -11.24
CA LYS A 145 3.35 -13.65 -10.96
C LYS A 145 2.88 -12.85 -9.74
N ALA A 146 1.57 -12.66 -9.56
CA ALA A 146 1.01 -11.94 -8.42
C ALA A 146 1.20 -12.72 -7.11
N LEU A 147 1.16 -14.06 -7.15
CA LEU A 147 1.48 -14.91 -6.00
C LEU A 147 2.96 -14.79 -5.62
N SER A 148 3.85 -14.82 -6.62
CA SER A 148 5.29 -14.62 -6.41
C SER A 148 5.57 -13.24 -5.82
N ILE A 149 4.87 -12.20 -6.31
CA ILE A 149 4.99 -10.83 -5.80
C ILE A 149 4.53 -10.73 -4.35
N GLY A 150 3.36 -11.25 -4.03
CA GLY A 150 2.86 -11.27 -2.65
C GLY A 150 3.79 -12.05 -1.72
N THR A 151 4.38 -13.15 -2.19
CA THR A 151 5.28 -13.98 -1.38
C THR A 151 6.57 -13.24 -1.01
N TRP A 152 7.21 -12.53 -1.95
CA TRP A 152 8.41 -11.76 -1.59
C TRP A 152 8.07 -10.54 -0.74
N ALA A 153 6.89 -9.92 -0.92
CA ALA A 153 6.44 -8.82 -0.06
C ALA A 153 6.27 -9.28 1.41
N VAL A 154 5.66 -10.44 1.62
CA VAL A 154 5.61 -11.12 2.93
C VAL A 154 7.02 -11.43 3.43
N THR A 155 7.91 -11.87 2.54
CA THR A 155 9.31 -12.16 2.91
C THR A 155 10.07 -10.92 3.38
N MET A 156 9.74 -9.74 2.85
CA MET A 156 10.25 -8.44 3.32
C MET A 156 9.59 -7.93 4.62
N GLY A 157 8.78 -8.76 5.28
CA GLY A 157 8.12 -8.40 6.53
C GLY A 157 6.82 -7.61 6.37
N LEU A 158 6.26 -7.56 5.16
CA LEU A 158 5.06 -6.76 4.89
C LEU A 158 3.78 -7.57 5.04
N THR A 159 2.77 -6.96 5.66
CA THR A 159 1.40 -7.49 5.60
C THR A 159 0.92 -7.33 4.16
N THR A 160 0.52 -8.44 3.54
CA THR A 160 0.17 -8.49 2.12
C THR A 160 -1.25 -9.01 1.96
N HIS A 161 -2.15 -8.11 1.57
CA HIS A 161 -3.55 -8.40 1.31
C HIS A 161 -3.75 -9.15 -0.02
N LEU A 162 -4.61 -10.17 -0.02
CA LEU A 162 -5.09 -10.89 -1.20
C LEU A 162 -6.62 -10.81 -1.24
N GLY A 163 -7.16 -10.15 -2.26
CA GLY A 163 -8.62 -10.01 -2.41
C GLY A 163 -9.31 -11.18 -3.09
N VAL A 164 -8.55 -12.24 -3.40
CA VAL A 164 -9.06 -13.51 -3.91
C VAL A 164 -8.42 -14.63 -3.10
N VAL A 165 -9.20 -15.64 -2.74
CA VAL A 165 -8.73 -16.78 -1.95
C VAL A 165 -7.71 -17.60 -2.77
N PRO A 166 -6.45 -17.73 -2.32
CA PRO A 166 -5.46 -18.59 -2.97
C PRO A 166 -5.75 -20.07 -2.64
N PRO A 167 -5.26 -21.03 -3.47
CA PRO A 167 -5.54 -22.46 -3.31
C PRO A 167 -4.70 -23.10 -2.19
N VAL A 168 -4.79 -22.58 -0.97
CA VAL A 168 -4.04 -23.06 0.22
C VAL A 168 -4.94 -23.59 1.33
N LEU A 169 -6.26 -23.37 1.22
CA LEU A 169 -7.24 -23.74 2.26
C LEU A 169 -7.38 -25.25 2.50
N GLY A 170 -6.89 -26.09 1.58
CA GLY A 170 -6.90 -27.55 1.76
C GLY A 170 -5.99 -28.04 2.88
N SER A 171 -5.06 -27.22 3.36
CA SER A 171 -4.17 -27.54 4.49
C SER A 171 -4.24 -26.44 5.55
N LYS A 172 -4.72 -26.80 6.73
CA LYS A 172 -4.75 -25.90 7.89
C LYS A 172 -3.34 -25.42 8.25
N THR A 173 -2.36 -26.34 8.26
CA THR A 173 -0.97 -26.03 8.58
C THR A 173 -0.38 -24.99 7.61
N VAL A 174 -0.62 -25.13 6.31
CA VAL A 174 -0.14 -24.16 5.31
C VAL A 174 -0.85 -22.82 5.48
N THR A 175 -2.17 -22.83 5.66
CA THR A 175 -2.96 -21.61 5.86
C THR A 175 -2.51 -20.84 7.11
N ASP A 176 -2.34 -21.53 8.25
CA ASP A 176 -1.89 -20.94 9.51
C ASP A 176 -0.48 -20.37 9.39
N LEU A 177 0.43 -21.09 8.74
CA LEU A 177 1.80 -20.62 8.50
C LEU A 177 1.77 -19.30 7.72
N LEU A 178 1.06 -19.28 6.59
CA LEU A 178 1.02 -18.12 5.68
C LEU A 178 0.34 -16.89 6.27
N THR A 179 -0.66 -17.07 7.15
CA THR A 179 -1.49 -15.98 7.68
C THR A 179 -1.11 -15.52 9.08
N HIS A 180 -0.43 -16.36 9.86
CA HIS A 180 -0.04 -16.06 11.23
C HIS A 180 1.43 -16.39 11.49
N GLY A 181 1.84 -17.64 11.24
CA GLY A 181 3.16 -18.14 11.65
C GLY A 181 4.35 -17.38 11.06
N LEU A 182 4.25 -16.88 9.82
CA LEU A 182 5.30 -16.06 9.21
C LEU A 182 5.51 -14.72 9.93
N SER A 183 4.49 -14.17 10.59
CA SER A 183 4.61 -12.91 11.32
C SER A 183 5.65 -13.00 12.44
N ASP A 184 5.75 -14.15 13.09
CA ASP A 184 6.70 -14.37 14.20
C ASP A 184 8.14 -14.62 13.71
N VAL A 185 8.29 -15.09 12.46
CA VAL A 185 9.59 -15.44 11.88
C VAL A 185 10.20 -14.25 11.15
N ILE A 186 9.40 -13.56 10.33
CA ILE A 186 9.87 -12.52 9.40
C ILE A 186 9.04 -11.23 9.47
N GLY A 187 8.05 -11.15 10.36
CA GLY A 187 7.20 -9.95 10.53
C GLY A 187 6.06 -9.81 9.51
N GLY A 188 6.17 -10.47 8.36
CA GLY A 188 5.18 -10.41 7.27
C GLY A 188 4.16 -11.53 7.33
N LYS A 189 3.01 -11.31 6.71
CA LYS A 189 1.91 -12.29 6.62
C LYS A 189 1.00 -12.01 5.43
N PHE A 190 0.32 -13.05 4.97
CA PHE A 190 -0.83 -12.88 4.10
C PHE A 190 -2.08 -12.52 4.89
N TYR A 191 -2.84 -11.57 4.37
CA TYR A 191 -4.17 -11.22 4.84
C TYR A 191 -5.17 -11.46 3.72
N VAL A 192 -6.11 -12.38 3.92
CA VAL A 192 -7.09 -12.76 2.88
C VAL A 192 -8.45 -12.20 3.26
N GLU A 193 -8.98 -11.27 2.47
CA GLU A 193 -10.30 -10.68 2.67
C GLU A 193 -10.86 -10.27 1.31
N THR A 194 -12.08 -10.69 1.00
CA THR A 194 -12.68 -10.48 -0.34
C THR A 194 -13.58 -9.24 -0.40
N ASP A 195 -13.99 -8.71 0.75
CA ASP A 195 -14.73 -7.44 0.83
C ASP A 195 -13.75 -6.25 0.83
N PRO A 196 -13.84 -5.30 -0.12
CA PRO A 196 -12.87 -4.23 -0.25
C PRO A 196 -12.81 -3.29 0.97
N LEU A 197 -13.93 -3.07 1.66
CA LEU A 197 -13.98 -2.16 2.81
C LEU A 197 -13.40 -2.83 4.05
N LYS A 198 -13.69 -4.11 4.28
CA LYS A 198 -13.04 -4.89 5.34
C LYS A 198 -11.55 -5.04 5.08
N ALA A 199 -11.15 -5.26 3.82
CA ALA A 199 -9.76 -5.34 3.43
C ALA A 199 -9.02 -4.02 3.73
N ALA A 200 -9.63 -2.87 3.40
CA ALA A 200 -9.09 -1.56 3.77
C ALA A 200 -8.98 -1.40 5.29
N GLN A 201 -10.01 -1.78 6.05
CA GLN A 201 -9.99 -1.73 7.52
C GLN A 201 -8.86 -2.57 8.11
N GLY A 202 -8.67 -3.81 7.67
CA GLY A 202 -7.59 -4.68 8.14
C GLY A 202 -6.19 -4.11 7.84
N LEU A 203 -6.02 -3.49 6.67
CA LEU A 203 -4.77 -2.78 6.32
C LEU A 203 -4.54 -1.55 7.21
N LEU A 204 -5.58 -0.77 7.48
CA LEU A 204 -5.51 0.40 8.37
C LEU A 204 -5.16 -0.03 9.81
N GLU A 205 -5.75 -1.12 10.30
CA GLU A 205 -5.44 -1.68 11.62
C GLU A 205 -3.98 -2.14 11.72
N ASP A 206 -3.47 -2.84 10.70
CA ASP A 206 -2.07 -3.26 10.64
C ASP A 206 -1.12 -2.05 10.66
N ILE A 207 -1.40 -1.04 9.82
CA ILE A 207 -0.63 0.20 9.77
C ILE A 207 -0.61 0.89 11.14
N ARG A 208 -1.77 1.07 11.77
CA ARG A 208 -1.88 1.69 13.11
C ARG A 208 -1.14 0.88 14.18
N ALA A 209 -1.19 -0.45 14.11
CA ALA A 209 -0.44 -1.32 15.02
C ALA A 209 1.08 -1.13 14.87
N LYS A 210 1.59 -1.02 13.63
CA LYS A 210 3.01 -0.75 13.37
C LYS A 210 3.43 0.65 13.82
N ARG A 211 2.61 1.68 13.56
CA ARG A 211 2.81 3.04 14.09
C ARG A 211 2.94 3.03 15.62
N LYS A 212 2.04 2.33 16.31
CA LYS A 212 2.08 2.19 17.78
C LYS A 212 3.38 1.54 18.26
N LYS A 213 3.86 0.49 17.58
CA LYS A 213 5.14 -0.16 17.90
C LYS A 213 6.34 0.77 17.72
N LEU A 214 6.26 1.71 16.77
CA LEU A 214 7.26 2.76 16.55
C LEU A 214 7.11 3.97 17.48
N GLY A 215 6.10 3.99 18.36
CA GLY A 215 5.82 5.14 19.25
C GLY A 215 5.23 6.36 18.52
N LEU A 216 4.64 6.16 17.33
CA LEU A 216 4.04 7.21 16.53
C LEU A 216 2.56 7.44 16.91
N PRO A 217 2.02 8.66 16.72
CA PRO A 217 0.60 8.95 16.92
C PRO A 217 -0.29 8.14 15.94
N ILE A 218 -1.51 7.81 16.36
CA ILE A 218 -2.51 7.04 15.60
C ILE A 218 -3.54 7.98 14.96
#